data_AF-A0A7V2S6G8-F1
#
_entry.id   AF-A0A7V2S6G8-F1
#
_cell.length_a   1.000
_cell.length_b   1.000
_cell.length_c   1.000
_cell.angle_alpha   90.00
_cell.angle_beta   90.00
_cell.angle_gamma   90.00
#
_symmetry.space_group_name_H-M   'P 1'
#
loop_
_entity.id
_entity.type
_entity.pdbx_description
1 polymer ?
#
loop_
_entity_poly.entity_id
_entity_poly.type
_entity_poly.pdbx_seq_one_letter_code
_entity_poly.pdbx_strand_id
1 'polypeptide(L)'
;MQTQPITVEDIEKALKDEAFVLYYQPKISMITGDVCGAEALIRWQDDNGKFIPPDAYIELAEESGLITRITKYVLSRLIQELPLVLKYNRDLVISFNASGKDFHDEDFTRFMIRAIDQHQYPVEKIEVEVTETVLMDEELAKLHLTELSEMGVPITMDDFGTGHSGLVELSKWPFSTVKIDKAFVNGIYDSRKNTEIIQSSIRMAHQLNMDIVAEGIEDKDTFILLQKYGCKVGQGYWISKPLALEDFIQYLKQYRIMPPSPIGVIYMAQLDHMQWKKTMIDAVLYVHRSHQVDGIKKVQGGLPELDHTCCKLGRWYYGVGDSFGHLKEYQHLEQPHKELHQLGRELLDAAITNCSLSELKQRINALSKKSVVIIDLLQTLENFWVLEQHKATSIE
;
A
#
# COMPACT_ATOMS: atom_id res chain seq x y z
N MET A 1 38.71 -13.45 4.86
CA MET A 1 38.79 -14.46 3.78
C MET A 1 38.11 -13.86 2.57
N GLN A 2 38.83 -13.64 1.48
CA GLN A 2 38.22 -13.27 0.19
C GLN A 2 37.42 -14.48 -0.29
N THR A 3 36.10 -14.35 -0.31
CA THR A 3 35.22 -15.29 -1.02
C THR A 3 35.53 -15.18 -2.51
N GLN A 4 35.70 -16.32 -3.18
CA GLN A 4 35.79 -16.34 -4.64
C GLN A 4 34.56 -15.62 -5.23
N PRO A 5 34.73 -14.88 -6.35
CA PRO A 5 33.59 -14.28 -7.04
C PRO A 5 32.65 -15.38 -7.51
N ILE A 6 31.34 -15.16 -7.32
CA ILE A 6 30.28 -16.06 -7.75
C ILE A 6 30.25 -16.10 -9.28
N THR A 7 30.08 -17.29 -9.85
CA THR A 7 29.98 -17.51 -11.30
C THR A 7 28.57 -17.88 -11.73
N VAL A 8 28.32 -17.82 -13.04
CA VAL A 8 27.04 -18.26 -13.65
C VAL A 8 26.83 -19.74 -13.37
N GLU A 9 27.88 -20.55 -13.46
CA GLU A 9 27.85 -21.99 -13.16
C GLU A 9 27.47 -22.27 -11.70
N ASP A 10 27.90 -21.42 -10.76
CA ASP A 10 27.52 -21.56 -9.34
C ASP A 10 26.01 -21.33 -9.14
N ILE A 11 25.43 -20.32 -9.82
CA ILE A 11 23.99 -20.03 -9.76
C ILE A 11 23.19 -21.17 -10.41
N GLU A 12 23.63 -21.67 -11.56
CA GLU A 12 22.97 -22.82 -12.21
C GLU A 12 23.04 -24.09 -11.37
N LYS A 13 24.19 -24.35 -10.74
CA LYS A 13 24.35 -25.45 -9.79
C LYS A 13 23.39 -25.27 -8.62
N ALA A 14 23.30 -24.08 -8.02
CA ALA A 14 22.41 -23.80 -6.90
C ALA A 14 20.92 -23.99 -7.25
N LEU A 15 20.50 -23.61 -8.46
CA LEU A 15 19.15 -23.90 -8.97
C LEU A 15 18.89 -25.40 -9.08
N LYS A 16 19.88 -26.16 -9.57
CA LYS A 16 19.77 -27.61 -9.76
C LYS A 16 19.76 -28.37 -8.44
N ASP A 17 20.58 -27.93 -7.50
CA ASP A 17 20.77 -28.55 -6.19
C ASP A 17 19.73 -28.08 -5.15
N GLU A 18 18.74 -27.28 -5.58
CA GLU A 18 17.70 -26.68 -4.73
C GLU A 18 18.26 -25.90 -3.52
N ALA A 19 19.43 -25.28 -3.68
CA ALA A 19 20.16 -24.56 -2.63
C ALA A 19 19.57 -23.18 -2.27
N PHE A 20 18.60 -22.73 -3.06
CA PHE A 20 17.82 -21.53 -2.77
C PHE A 20 16.62 -21.87 -1.88
N VAL A 21 16.48 -21.14 -0.77
CA VAL A 21 15.37 -21.28 0.18
C VAL A 21 14.67 -19.94 0.39
N LEU A 22 13.42 -19.97 0.83
CA LEU A 22 12.64 -18.76 1.12
C LEU A 22 12.66 -18.44 2.61
N TYR A 23 12.87 -17.17 2.91
CA TYR A 23 12.66 -16.59 4.23
C TYR A 23 11.55 -15.55 4.13
N TYR A 24 10.66 -15.50 5.11
CA TYR A 24 9.51 -14.63 5.13
C TYR A 24 9.73 -13.50 6.12
N GLN A 25 9.69 -12.26 5.64
CA GLN A 25 9.73 -11.10 6.52
C GLN A 25 8.30 -10.57 6.75
N PRO A 26 7.78 -10.63 8.00
CA PRO A 26 6.43 -10.17 8.30
C PRO A 26 6.20 -8.68 7.95
N LYS A 27 5.05 -8.42 7.33
CA LYS A 27 4.44 -7.09 7.16
C LYS A 27 3.31 -6.95 8.19
N ILE A 28 3.34 -5.87 8.96
CA ILE A 28 2.34 -5.61 10.02
C ILE A 28 1.43 -4.46 9.63
N SER A 29 0.13 -4.65 9.85
CA SER A 29 -0.83 -3.57 9.85
C SER A 29 -0.53 -2.62 11.01
N MET A 30 -0.12 -1.40 10.70
CA MET A 30 0.04 -0.35 11.69
C MET A 30 -1.31 0.09 12.28
N ILE A 31 -2.43 -0.32 11.70
CA ILE A 31 -3.76 0.02 12.22
C ILE A 31 -4.19 -0.97 13.29
N THR A 32 -4.08 -2.27 13.00
CA THR A 32 -4.60 -3.33 13.89
C THR A 32 -3.52 -3.96 14.75
N GLY A 33 -2.25 -3.85 14.35
CA GLY A 33 -1.13 -4.53 14.97
C GLY A 33 -0.94 -5.98 14.48
N ASP A 34 -1.83 -6.48 13.61
CA ASP A 34 -1.79 -7.84 13.11
C ASP A 34 -0.84 -8.01 11.93
N VAL A 35 -0.38 -9.24 11.71
CA VAL A 35 0.32 -9.61 10.48
C VAL A 35 -0.65 -9.60 9.32
N CYS A 36 -0.41 -8.72 8.34
CA CYS A 36 -1.23 -8.58 7.14
C CYS A 36 -0.56 -9.17 5.89
N GLY A 37 0.74 -9.46 5.95
CA GLY A 37 1.45 -10.12 4.87
C GLY A 37 2.86 -10.51 5.24
N ALA A 38 3.64 -10.95 4.26
CA ALA A 38 5.08 -11.09 4.37
C ALA A 38 5.75 -10.96 3.00
N GLU A 39 7.00 -10.53 3.01
CA GLU A 39 7.86 -10.58 1.83
C GLU A 39 8.65 -11.90 1.83
N ALA A 40 8.53 -12.67 0.75
CA ALA A 40 9.31 -13.87 0.49
C ALA A 40 10.67 -13.49 -0.11
N LEU A 41 11.69 -13.56 0.74
CA LEU A 41 13.06 -13.20 0.43
C LEU A 41 13.88 -14.44 0.16
N ILE A 42 14.48 -14.50 -1.03
CA ILE A 42 15.38 -15.58 -1.40
C ILE A 42 16.65 -15.58 -0.53
N ARG A 43 17.09 -16.76 -0.12
CA ARG A 43 18.36 -17.00 0.55
C ARG A 43 19.08 -18.12 -0.16
N TRP A 44 20.32 -17.88 -0.56
CA TRP A 44 21.18 -18.91 -1.11
C TRP A 44 22.05 -19.49 0.01
N GLN A 45 21.88 -20.78 0.30
CA GLN A 45 22.75 -21.51 1.22
C GLN A 45 23.88 -22.19 0.44
N ASP A 46 25.12 -21.96 0.84
CA ASP A 46 26.26 -22.71 0.31
C ASP A 46 26.33 -24.14 0.89
N ASP A 47 27.23 -24.96 0.36
CA ASP A 47 27.44 -26.36 0.78
C ASP A 47 27.81 -26.50 2.27
N ASN A 48 28.24 -25.41 2.93
CA ASN A 48 28.58 -25.35 4.36
C ASN A 48 27.44 -24.79 5.23
N GLY A 49 26.28 -24.50 4.64
CA GLY A 49 25.11 -23.92 5.31
C GLY A 49 25.22 -22.43 5.59
N LYS A 50 26.16 -21.71 4.97
CA LYS A 50 26.29 -20.27 5.11
C LYS A 50 25.45 -19.54 4.05
N PHE A 51 24.83 -18.44 4.46
CA PHE A 51 24.09 -17.59 3.53
C PHE A 51 25.00 -16.74 2.65
N ILE A 52 24.73 -16.81 1.35
CA ILE A 52 25.23 -15.89 0.34
C ILE A 52 24.16 -14.79 0.14
N PRO A 53 24.50 -13.51 0.32
CA PRO A 53 23.53 -12.41 0.20
C PRO A 53 23.11 -12.20 -1.27
N PRO A 54 21.85 -11.79 -1.54
CA PRO A 54 21.36 -11.46 -2.88
C PRO A 54 22.29 -10.51 -3.65
N ASP A 55 22.78 -9.44 -3.00
CA ASP A 55 23.69 -8.46 -3.60
C ASP A 55 24.97 -9.06 -4.19
N ALA A 56 25.37 -10.27 -3.80
CA ALA A 56 26.55 -10.94 -4.34
C ALA A 56 26.31 -11.63 -5.69
N TYR A 57 25.06 -11.89 -6.10
CA TYR A 57 24.75 -12.68 -7.30
C TYR A 57 23.59 -12.18 -8.15
N ILE A 58 22.71 -11.30 -7.65
CA ILE A 58 21.54 -10.84 -8.40
C ILE A 58 21.95 -10.06 -9.65
N GLU A 59 22.93 -9.14 -9.54
CA GLU A 59 23.44 -8.38 -10.71
C GLU A 59 23.94 -9.32 -11.82
N LEU A 60 24.74 -10.33 -11.45
CA LEU A 60 25.22 -11.35 -12.39
C LEU A 60 24.06 -12.15 -13.00
N ALA A 61 23.07 -12.54 -12.18
CA ALA A 61 21.90 -13.27 -12.66
C ALA A 61 21.06 -12.44 -13.65
N GLU A 62 20.96 -11.13 -13.45
CA GLU A 62 20.28 -10.21 -14.35
C GLU A 62 21.05 -10.00 -15.66
N GLU A 63 22.38 -9.91 -15.62
CA GLU A 63 23.23 -9.79 -16.81
C GLU A 63 23.24 -11.07 -17.64
N SER A 64 23.18 -12.23 -16.98
CA SER A 64 23.22 -13.54 -17.65
C SER A 64 21.84 -14.08 -18.05
N GLY A 65 20.75 -13.36 -17.73
CA GLY A 65 19.37 -13.83 -17.95
C GLY A 65 18.94 -14.99 -17.04
N LEU A 66 19.72 -15.33 -16.02
CA LEU A 66 19.35 -16.35 -15.03
C LEU A 66 18.33 -15.84 -14.02
N ILE A 67 18.15 -14.53 -13.87
CA ILE A 67 17.21 -13.93 -12.93
C ILE A 67 15.81 -14.51 -13.11
N THR A 68 15.33 -14.65 -14.35
CA THR A 68 13.99 -15.21 -14.63
C THR A 68 13.86 -16.68 -14.24
N ARG A 69 14.96 -17.46 -14.29
CA ARG A 69 14.96 -18.83 -13.77
C ARG A 69 14.92 -18.85 -12.25
N ILE A 70 15.61 -17.93 -11.59
CA ILE A 70 15.56 -17.75 -10.13
C ILE A 70 14.14 -17.32 -9.72
N THR A 71 13.54 -16.33 -10.38
CA THR A 71 12.19 -15.86 -10.09
C THR A 71 11.15 -16.97 -10.29
N LYS A 72 11.24 -17.77 -11.37
CA LYS A 72 10.38 -18.97 -11.57
C LYS A 72 10.56 -20.00 -10.44
N TYR A 73 11.79 -20.21 -9.96
CA TYR A 73 12.06 -21.10 -8.82
C TYR A 73 11.44 -20.56 -7.52
N VAL A 74 11.64 -19.27 -7.22
CA VAL A 74 11.06 -18.58 -6.06
C VAL A 74 9.54 -18.70 -6.06
N LEU A 75 8.89 -18.40 -7.19
CA LEU A 75 7.45 -18.49 -7.30
C LEU A 75 6.95 -19.94 -7.14
N SER A 76 7.65 -20.92 -7.72
CA SER A 76 7.31 -22.33 -7.55
C SER A 76 7.34 -22.75 -6.08
N ARG A 77 8.37 -22.33 -5.34
CA ARG A 77 8.48 -22.59 -3.90
C ARG A 77 7.41 -21.87 -3.11
N LEU A 78 7.20 -20.58 -3.38
CA LEU A 78 6.17 -19.77 -2.74
C LEU A 78 4.80 -20.42 -2.87
N ILE A 79 4.42 -20.86 -4.07
CA ILE A 79 3.13 -21.50 -4.34
C ILE A 79 2.96 -22.83 -3.58
N GLN A 80 4.06 -23.58 -3.38
CA GLN A 80 4.05 -24.79 -2.57
C GLN A 80 3.88 -24.49 -1.07
N GLU A 81 4.46 -23.39 -0.58
CA GLU A 81 4.49 -23.04 0.84
C GLU A 81 3.28 -22.18 1.29
N LEU A 82 2.71 -21.38 0.38
CA LEU A 82 1.56 -20.52 0.60
C LEU A 82 0.37 -21.20 1.32
N PRO A 83 -0.04 -22.45 1.00
CA PRO A 83 -1.18 -23.09 1.65
C PRO A 83 -0.92 -23.36 3.14
N LEU A 84 0.35 -23.58 3.51
CA LEU A 84 0.76 -23.83 4.88
C LEU A 84 0.64 -22.56 5.73
N VAL A 85 0.92 -21.41 5.11
CA VAL A 85 0.79 -20.08 5.70
C VAL A 85 -0.69 -19.67 5.81
N LEU A 86 -1.45 -19.79 4.72
CA LEU A 86 -2.87 -19.39 4.65
C LEU A 86 -3.77 -20.20 5.58
N LYS A 87 -3.34 -21.39 6.02
CA LYS A 87 -4.03 -22.17 7.05
C LYS A 87 -4.14 -21.41 8.38
N TYR A 88 -3.17 -20.55 8.71
CA TYR A 88 -3.13 -19.81 9.98
C TYR A 88 -3.74 -18.43 9.86
N ASN A 89 -3.58 -17.76 8.72
CA ASN A 89 -4.25 -16.51 8.43
C ASN A 89 -4.58 -16.46 6.94
N ARG A 90 -5.88 -16.57 6.63
CA ARG A 90 -6.41 -16.62 5.25
C ARG A 90 -6.30 -15.27 4.54
N ASP A 91 -6.10 -14.20 5.29
CA ASP A 91 -6.07 -12.85 4.77
C ASP A 91 -4.66 -12.37 4.42
N LEU A 92 -3.62 -13.16 4.72
CA LEU A 92 -2.24 -12.83 4.38
C LEU A 92 -2.02 -12.71 2.87
N VAL A 93 -1.29 -11.67 2.50
CA VAL A 93 -0.71 -11.50 1.17
C VAL A 93 0.80 -11.74 1.26
N ILE A 94 1.33 -12.62 0.42
CA ILE A 94 2.76 -12.90 0.37
C ILE A 94 3.34 -12.30 -0.90
N SER A 95 4.27 -11.37 -0.76
CA SER A 95 4.95 -10.77 -1.89
C SER A 95 6.23 -11.52 -2.24
N PHE A 96 6.67 -11.41 -3.49
CA PHE A 96 8.01 -11.82 -3.91
C PHE A 96 8.58 -10.79 -4.89
N ASN A 97 9.90 -10.70 -4.94
CA ASN A 97 10.61 -9.78 -5.83
C ASN A 97 10.72 -10.35 -7.24
N ALA A 98 10.42 -9.52 -8.23
CA ALA A 98 10.64 -9.78 -9.65
C ALA A 98 11.49 -8.64 -10.25
N SER A 99 12.40 -8.98 -11.15
CA SER A 99 13.13 -7.98 -11.93
C SER A 99 12.26 -7.46 -13.07
N GLY A 100 12.47 -6.22 -13.51
CA GLY A 100 11.83 -5.71 -14.74
C GLY A 100 12.11 -6.61 -15.95
N LYS A 101 13.32 -7.20 -15.99
CA LYS A 101 13.76 -8.15 -17.02
C LYS A 101 12.93 -9.43 -17.06
N ASP A 102 12.32 -9.84 -15.95
CA ASP A 102 11.46 -11.03 -15.93
C ASP A 102 10.24 -10.87 -16.84
N PHE A 103 9.76 -9.64 -16.99
CA PHE A 103 8.62 -9.31 -17.84
C PHE A 103 9.00 -9.04 -19.30
N HIS A 104 10.25 -9.29 -19.71
CA HIS A 104 10.59 -9.44 -21.13
C HIS A 104 10.36 -10.87 -21.62
N ASP A 105 10.28 -11.83 -20.71
CA ASP A 105 9.98 -13.22 -21.01
C ASP A 105 8.46 -13.45 -20.91
N GLU A 106 7.79 -13.53 -22.06
CA GLU A 106 6.35 -13.84 -22.11
C GLU A 106 6.01 -15.19 -21.43
N ASP A 107 6.97 -16.14 -21.37
CA ASP A 107 6.77 -17.40 -20.65
C ASP A 107 6.73 -17.22 -19.14
N PHE A 108 7.31 -16.13 -18.59
CA PHE A 108 7.22 -15.85 -17.16
C PHE A 108 5.80 -15.49 -16.74
N THR A 109 5.16 -14.53 -17.41
CA THR A 109 3.77 -14.15 -17.11
C THR A 109 2.82 -15.34 -17.26
N ARG A 110 2.96 -16.11 -18.35
CA ARG A 110 2.18 -17.35 -18.54
C ARG A 110 2.43 -18.39 -17.44
N PHE A 111 3.69 -18.52 -17.00
CA PHE A 111 4.05 -19.41 -15.91
C PHE A 111 3.37 -18.98 -14.61
N MET A 112 3.39 -17.69 -14.27
CA MET A 112 2.72 -17.16 -13.08
C MET A 112 1.23 -17.49 -13.09
N ILE A 113 0.55 -17.17 -14.19
CA ILE A 113 -0.89 -17.41 -14.37
C ILE A 113 -1.22 -18.88 -14.14
N ARG A 114 -0.50 -19.78 -14.80
CA ARG A 114 -0.71 -21.23 -14.64
C ARG A 114 -0.46 -21.70 -13.22
N ALA A 115 0.57 -21.19 -12.58
CA ALA A 115 0.96 -21.61 -11.25
C ALA A 115 -0.08 -21.14 -10.20
N ILE A 116 -0.66 -19.95 -10.39
CA ILE A 116 -1.77 -19.45 -9.56
C ILE A 116 -3.03 -20.29 -9.78
N ASP A 117 -3.42 -20.55 -11.03
CA ASP A 117 -4.63 -21.31 -11.39
C ASP A 117 -4.63 -22.75 -10.83
N GLN A 118 -3.46 -23.41 -10.81
CA GLN A 118 -3.33 -24.80 -10.38
C GLN A 118 -3.66 -25.03 -8.89
N HIS A 119 -3.49 -24.01 -8.06
CA HIS A 119 -3.49 -24.17 -6.60
C HIS A 119 -4.76 -23.64 -5.90
N GLN A 120 -5.74 -23.11 -6.66
CA GLN A 120 -7.08 -22.72 -6.17
C GLN A 120 -7.10 -21.71 -5.01
N TYR A 121 -6.06 -20.89 -4.85
CA TYR A 121 -6.11 -19.75 -3.93
C TYR A 121 -6.54 -18.49 -4.68
N PRO A 122 -7.16 -17.52 -3.98
CA PRO A 122 -7.42 -16.23 -4.58
C PRO A 122 -6.12 -15.57 -5.05
N VAL A 123 -6.13 -15.00 -6.26
CA VAL A 123 -4.93 -14.45 -6.90
C VAL A 123 -4.35 -13.27 -6.11
N GLU A 124 -5.20 -12.59 -5.33
CA GLU A 124 -4.83 -11.48 -4.45
C GLU A 124 -3.93 -11.88 -3.27
N LYS A 125 -3.65 -13.17 -3.08
CA LYS A 125 -2.77 -13.68 -2.02
C LYS A 125 -1.28 -13.68 -2.40
N ILE A 126 -0.97 -13.44 -3.67
CA ILE A 126 0.40 -13.32 -4.17
C ILE A 126 0.57 -11.90 -4.70
N GLU A 127 1.56 -11.18 -4.18
CA GLU A 127 1.90 -9.83 -4.59
C GLU A 127 3.26 -9.83 -5.32
N VAL A 128 3.37 -9.02 -6.37
CA VAL A 128 4.63 -8.87 -7.12
C VAL A 128 5.27 -7.56 -6.70
N GLU A 129 6.50 -7.62 -6.20
CA GLU A 129 7.34 -6.45 -5.95
C GLU A 129 8.31 -6.27 -7.10
N VAL A 130 8.34 -5.08 -7.69
CA VAL A 130 9.29 -4.68 -8.73
C VAL A 130 9.97 -3.38 -8.33
N THR A 131 11.28 -3.28 -8.55
CA THR A 131 12.06 -2.09 -8.24
C THR A 131 11.64 -0.89 -9.10
N GLU A 132 11.90 0.32 -8.61
CA GLU A 132 11.64 1.57 -9.32
C GLU A 132 12.25 1.60 -10.76
N THR A 133 13.34 0.88 -10.99
CA THR A 133 14.00 0.76 -12.30
C THR A 133 13.14 0.12 -13.39
N VAL A 134 12.09 -0.64 -13.05
CA VAL A 134 11.13 -1.17 -14.03
C VAL A 134 10.46 -0.05 -14.83
N LEU A 135 10.37 1.16 -14.26
CA LEU A 135 9.80 2.33 -14.92
C LEU A 135 10.66 2.86 -16.08
N MET A 136 11.93 2.46 -16.13
CA MET A 136 12.80 2.72 -17.29
C MET A 136 12.61 1.69 -18.40
N ASP A 137 11.92 0.60 -18.10
CA ASP A 137 11.78 -0.55 -18.98
C ASP A 137 10.64 -0.37 -19.99
N GLU A 138 10.75 -1.05 -21.13
CA GLU A 138 9.90 -0.87 -22.31
C GLU A 138 8.42 -1.30 -22.10
N GLU A 139 7.57 -1.00 -23.10
CA GLU A 139 6.13 -1.28 -23.15
C GLU A 139 5.75 -2.73 -22.78
N LEU A 140 6.65 -3.71 -22.97
CA LEU A 140 6.40 -5.12 -22.64
C LEU A 140 6.25 -5.36 -21.14
N ALA A 141 7.13 -4.82 -20.30
CA ALA A 141 7.06 -5.03 -18.86
C ALA A 141 5.74 -4.47 -18.30
N LYS A 142 5.40 -3.27 -18.75
CA LYS A 142 4.14 -2.61 -18.42
C LYS A 142 2.92 -3.42 -18.88
N LEU A 143 2.94 -3.97 -20.10
CA LEU A 143 1.86 -4.80 -20.63
C LEU A 143 1.60 -6.01 -19.73
N HIS A 144 2.65 -6.76 -19.37
CA HIS A 144 2.51 -7.96 -18.56
C HIS A 144 2.13 -7.67 -17.11
N LEU A 145 2.67 -6.61 -16.51
CA LEU A 145 2.24 -6.19 -15.17
C LEU A 145 0.79 -5.71 -15.17
N THR A 146 0.32 -5.09 -16.26
CA THR A 146 -1.08 -4.69 -16.42
C THR A 146 -1.97 -5.93 -16.54
N GLU A 147 -1.57 -6.92 -17.34
CA GLU A 147 -2.27 -8.20 -17.46
C GLU A 147 -2.43 -8.89 -16.09
N LEU A 148 -1.36 -8.97 -15.29
CA LEU A 148 -1.42 -9.53 -13.94
C LEU A 148 -2.33 -8.72 -13.00
N SER A 149 -2.25 -7.39 -13.06
CA SER A 149 -3.10 -6.51 -12.25
C SER A 149 -4.59 -6.63 -12.60
N GLU A 150 -4.93 -6.73 -13.89
CA GLU A 150 -6.31 -6.94 -14.36
C GLU A 150 -6.88 -8.29 -13.92
N MET A 151 -6.02 -9.29 -13.70
CA MET A 151 -6.43 -10.55 -13.08
C MET A 151 -6.69 -10.42 -11.57
N GLY A 152 -6.15 -9.39 -10.92
CA GLY A 152 -6.28 -9.15 -9.48
C GLY A 152 -5.01 -9.36 -8.67
N VAL A 153 -3.85 -9.57 -9.32
CA VAL A 153 -2.54 -9.69 -8.66
C VAL A 153 -2.07 -8.30 -8.22
N PRO A 154 -1.85 -8.04 -6.92
CA PRO A 154 -1.32 -6.76 -6.45
C PRO A 154 0.10 -6.56 -6.96
N ILE A 155 0.37 -5.36 -7.48
CA ILE A 155 1.69 -4.97 -7.98
C ILE A 155 2.21 -3.85 -7.09
N THR A 156 3.38 -4.06 -6.51
CA THR A 156 4.04 -3.15 -5.59
C THR A 156 5.29 -2.58 -6.24
N MET A 157 5.42 -1.26 -6.21
CA MET A 157 6.67 -0.59 -6.58
C MET A 157 7.58 -0.54 -5.36
N ASP A 158 8.73 -1.17 -5.45
CA ASP A 158 9.77 -1.17 -4.43
C ASP A 158 10.77 -0.03 -4.60
N ASP A 159 11.49 0.31 -3.53
CA ASP A 159 12.54 1.33 -3.47
C ASP A 159 12.09 2.74 -3.91
N PHE A 160 10.85 3.13 -3.62
CA PHE A 160 10.33 4.41 -4.07
C PHE A 160 11.08 5.61 -3.48
N GLY A 161 11.50 6.50 -4.38
CA GLY A 161 12.12 7.78 -4.04
C GLY A 161 13.63 7.79 -4.23
N THR A 162 14.22 6.69 -4.70
CA THR A 162 15.67 6.54 -4.90
C THR A 162 16.18 7.28 -6.13
N GLY A 163 15.30 7.78 -7.00
CA GLY A 163 15.60 8.88 -7.93
C GLY A 163 15.35 8.60 -9.41
N HIS A 164 14.53 7.61 -9.74
CA HIS A 164 14.31 7.16 -11.11
C HIS A 164 12.93 7.54 -11.70
N SER A 165 12.00 8.05 -10.88
CA SER A 165 10.59 8.17 -11.25
C SER A 165 9.99 9.54 -11.02
N GLY A 166 9.36 10.06 -12.07
CA GLY A 166 8.39 11.13 -11.93
C GLY A 166 7.01 10.56 -11.58
N LEU A 167 6.21 11.34 -10.84
CA LEU A 167 4.80 11.03 -10.56
C LEU A 167 3.97 10.73 -11.83
N VAL A 168 4.37 11.32 -12.96
CA VAL A 168 3.74 11.07 -14.26
C VAL A 168 3.90 9.62 -14.68
N GLU A 169 5.09 9.04 -14.49
CA GLU A 169 5.31 7.66 -14.90
C GLU A 169 4.59 6.72 -13.96
N LEU A 170 4.71 6.91 -12.64
CA LEU A 170 3.96 6.17 -11.64
C LEU A 170 2.45 6.08 -11.94
N SER A 171 1.83 7.17 -12.39
CA SER A 171 0.39 7.22 -12.69
C SER A 171 -0.07 6.38 -13.88
N LYS A 172 0.86 5.90 -14.72
CA LYS A 172 0.56 5.09 -15.90
C LYS A 172 0.67 3.59 -15.64
N TRP A 173 1.22 3.19 -14.50
CA TRP A 173 1.52 1.81 -14.17
C TRP A 173 0.47 1.23 -13.22
N PRO A 174 0.26 -0.09 -13.25
CA PRO A 174 -0.83 -0.75 -12.53
C PRO A 174 -0.50 -1.01 -11.06
N PHE A 175 0.29 -0.14 -10.43
CA PHE A 175 0.72 -0.32 -9.04
C PHE A 175 -0.47 -0.15 -8.08
N SER A 176 -0.67 -1.12 -7.20
CA SER A 176 -1.60 -1.03 -6.06
C SER A 176 -0.91 -0.53 -4.80
N THR A 177 0.41 -0.68 -4.71
CA THR A 177 1.17 -0.39 -3.48
C THR A 177 2.52 0.24 -3.81
N VAL A 178 3.01 1.08 -2.90
CA VAL A 178 4.37 1.64 -2.96
C VAL A 178 5.11 1.34 -1.66
N LYS A 179 6.38 0.93 -1.75
CA LYS A 179 7.27 0.74 -0.58
C LYS A 179 8.22 1.93 -0.43
N ILE A 180 8.24 2.53 0.75
CA ILE A 180 9.21 3.59 1.09
C ILE A 180 10.52 2.90 1.51
N ASP A 181 11.59 3.17 0.76
CA ASP A 181 12.92 2.62 1.02
C ASP A 181 13.43 2.95 2.44
N LYS A 182 14.14 1.99 3.02
CA LYS A 182 14.76 2.08 4.34
C LYS A 182 15.70 3.27 4.50
N ALA A 183 16.36 3.75 3.43
CA ALA A 183 17.27 4.90 3.55
C ALA A 183 16.53 6.19 3.95
N PHE A 184 15.27 6.32 3.55
CA PHE A 184 14.43 7.43 4.02
C PHE A 184 14.00 7.23 5.46
N VAL A 185 13.53 6.03 5.80
CA VAL A 185 13.02 5.67 7.14
C VAL A 185 14.11 5.81 8.20
N ASN A 186 15.33 5.33 7.93
CA ASN A 186 16.47 5.45 8.82
C ASN A 186 16.84 6.92 9.13
N GLY A 187 16.59 7.83 8.19
CA GLY A 187 16.88 9.26 8.35
C GLY A 187 15.70 10.10 8.85
N ILE A 188 14.61 9.49 9.33
CA ILE A 188 13.37 10.20 9.66
C ILE A 188 13.55 11.25 10.78
N TYR A 189 14.40 10.98 11.77
CA TYR A 189 14.67 11.92 12.88
C TYR A 189 15.73 12.98 12.55
N ASP A 190 16.68 12.64 11.67
CA ASP A 190 17.86 13.46 11.42
C ASP A 190 17.70 14.42 10.23
N SER A 191 16.73 14.14 9.35
CA SER A 191 16.52 14.90 8.12
C SER A 191 15.06 15.33 7.99
N ARG A 192 14.83 16.65 8.17
CA ARG A 192 13.53 17.25 7.82
C ARG A 192 13.14 16.95 6.39
N LYS A 193 14.11 16.92 5.46
CA LYS A 193 13.86 16.56 4.06
C LYS A 193 13.33 15.13 3.94
N ASN A 194 13.92 14.16 4.65
CA ASN A 194 13.44 12.77 4.62
C ASN A 194 12.03 12.67 5.21
N THR A 195 11.77 13.35 6.33
CA THR A 195 10.43 13.43 6.91
C THR A 195 9.40 13.96 5.91
N GLU A 196 9.70 15.07 5.22
CA GLU A 196 8.78 15.66 4.24
C GLU A 196 8.57 14.74 3.02
N ILE A 197 9.61 14.01 2.59
CA ILE A 197 9.51 13.00 1.53
C ILE A 197 8.56 11.89 1.98
N ILE A 198 8.78 11.28 3.14
CA ILE A 198 7.94 10.20 3.69
C ILE A 198 6.47 10.64 3.78
N GLN A 199 6.20 11.80 4.39
CA GLN A 199 4.83 12.30 4.50
C GLN A 199 4.20 12.57 3.13
N SER A 200 4.98 13.10 2.19
CA SER A 200 4.49 13.36 0.83
C SER A 200 4.21 12.06 0.08
N SER A 201 5.06 11.04 0.24
CA SER A 201 4.85 9.70 -0.31
C SER A 201 3.57 9.06 0.22
N ILE A 202 3.34 9.12 1.54
CA ILE A 202 2.10 8.61 2.16
C ILE A 202 0.87 9.32 1.60
N ARG A 203 0.89 10.66 1.55
CA ARG A 203 -0.21 11.44 0.97
C ARG A 203 -0.44 11.11 -0.50
N MET A 204 0.64 10.94 -1.27
CA MET A 204 0.58 10.65 -2.69
C MET A 204 -0.01 9.27 -2.96
N ALA A 205 0.46 8.22 -2.25
CA ALA A 205 -0.10 6.88 -2.36
C ALA A 205 -1.62 6.90 -2.10
N HIS A 206 -2.05 7.54 -1.00
CA HIS A 206 -3.47 7.70 -0.69
C HIS A 206 -4.23 8.49 -1.77
N GLN A 207 -3.63 9.52 -2.37
CA GLN A 207 -4.24 10.28 -3.46
C GLN A 207 -4.46 9.43 -4.71
N LEU A 208 -3.49 8.57 -5.05
CA LEU A 208 -3.56 7.63 -6.16
C LEU A 208 -4.38 6.36 -5.85
N ASN A 209 -4.94 6.25 -4.64
CA ASN A 209 -5.61 5.04 -4.14
C ASN A 209 -4.69 3.81 -4.08
N MET A 210 -3.40 4.05 -3.85
CA MET A 210 -2.40 3.03 -3.57
C MET A 210 -2.22 2.86 -2.06
N ASP A 211 -1.89 1.66 -1.62
CA ASP A 211 -1.39 1.42 -0.27
C ASP A 211 0.10 1.78 -0.17
N ILE A 212 0.58 1.92 1.06
CA ILE A 212 1.97 2.27 1.33
C ILE A 212 2.55 1.41 2.45
N VAL A 213 3.74 0.89 2.20
CA VAL A 213 4.53 0.09 3.14
C VAL A 213 5.78 0.88 3.48
N ALA A 214 6.12 0.99 4.77
CA ALA A 214 7.40 1.55 5.19
C ALA A 214 8.39 0.43 5.55
N GLU A 215 9.58 0.48 4.94
CA GLU A 215 10.64 -0.49 5.17
C GLU A 215 11.67 -0.04 6.20
N GLY A 216 12.45 -0.99 6.72
CA GLY A 216 13.60 -0.65 7.56
C GLY A 216 13.24 -0.10 8.93
N ILE A 217 12.09 -0.47 9.50
CA ILE A 217 11.72 -0.04 10.86
C ILE A 217 12.60 -0.75 11.89
N GLU A 218 13.55 -0.01 12.49
CA GLU A 218 14.53 -0.53 13.46
C GLU A 218 14.18 -0.24 14.93
N ASP A 219 13.18 0.61 15.19
CA ASP A 219 12.76 0.95 16.54
C ASP A 219 11.26 1.30 16.65
N LYS A 220 10.78 1.33 17.90
CA LYS A 220 9.37 1.61 18.25
C LYS A 220 8.94 3.04 17.91
N ASP A 221 9.82 4.01 18.09
CA ASP A 221 9.48 5.42 17.90
C ASP A 221 9.27 5.70 16.41
N THR A 222 10.14 5.16 15.55
CA THR A 222 10.00 5.18 14.08
C THR A 222 8.66 4.59 13.65
N PHE A 223 8.28 3.43 14.19
CA PHE A 223 6.97 2.81 13.92
C PHE A 223 5.80 3.73 14.28
N ILE A 224 5.80 4.27 15.50
CA ILE A 224 4.76 5.19 15.98
C ILE A 224 4.70 6.46 15.12
N LEU A 225 5.84 6.97 14.68
CA LEU A 225 5.91 8.17 13.86
C LEU A 225 5.32 7.95 12.45
N LEU A 226 5.71 6.85 11.79
CA LEU A 226 5.16 6.47 10.48
C LEU A 226 3.64 6.25 10.54
N GLN A 227 3.18 5.60 11.60
CA GLN A 227 1.78 5.36 11.89
C GLN A 227 1.01 6.68 12.10
N LYS A 228 1.60 7.68 12.80
CA LYS A 228 1.03 9.04 12.90
C LYS A 228 0.96 9.77 11.57
N TYR A 229 1.88 9.51 10.65
CA TYR A 229 1.83 10.07 9.31
C TYR A 229 0.80 9.39 8.39
N GLY A 230 0.13 8.34 8.86
CA GLY A 230 -0.90 7.62 8.12
C GLY A 230 -0.38 6.45 7.30
N CYS A 231 0.86 6.00 7.56
CA CYS A 231 1.36 4.74 6.99
C CYS A 231 0.55 3.57 7.57
N LYS A 232 0.07 2.68 6.70
CA LYS A 232 -0.81 1.58 7.10
C LYS A 232 -0.09 0.27 7.34
N VAL A 233 1.07 0.06 6.71
CA VAL A 233 1.81 -1.20 6.76
C VAL A 233 3.29 -0.92 7.02
N GLY A 234 3.91 -1.72 7.89
CA GLY A 234 5.31 -1.61 8.24
C GLY A 234 6.06 -2.93 8.17
N GLN A 235 7.34 -2.84 7.80
CA GLN A 235 8.29 -3.95 7.79
C GLN A 235 9.65 -3.47 8.32
N GLY A 236 10.33 -4.31 9.09
CA GLY A 236 11.62 -3.95 9.67
C GLY A 236 12.08 -4.87 10.79
N TYR A 237 13.35 -4.74 11.19
CA TYR A 237 13.96 -5.66 12.15
C TYR A 237 13.42 -5.50 13.59
N TRP A 238 12.85 -4.34 13.92
CA TRP A 238 12.14 -4.16 15.19
C TRP A 238 10.89 -5.04 15.27
N ILE A 239 10.20 -5.20 14.14
CA ILE A 239 9.03 -6.07 14.01
C ILE A 239 9.48 -7.54 14.00
N SER A 240 10.31 -7.89 13.02
CA SER A 240 10.95 -9.19 12.86
C SER A 240 11.99 -9.15 11.76
N LYS A 241 13.08 -9.90 11.98
CA LYS A 241 13.95 -10.31 10.87
C LYS A 241 13.20 -11.29 9.95
N PRO A 242 13.67 -11.49 8.71
CA PRO A 242 13.22 -12.59 7.86
C PRO A 242 13.36 -13.93 8.58
N LEU A 243 12.33 -14.77 8.50
CA LEU A 243 12.22 -16.05 9.21
C LEU A 243 12.13 -17.21 8.23
N ALA A 244 12.69 -18.37 8.57
CA ALA A 244 12.39 -19.60 7.83
C ALA A 244 10.87 -19.92 7.94
N LEU A 245 10.35 -20.75 7.04
CA LEU A 245 8.92 -21.06 6.98
C LEU A 245 8.35 -21.53 8.33
N GLU A 246 9.01 -22.44 9.02
CA GLU A 246 8.56 -22.98 10.30
C GLU A 246 8.50 -21.90 11.39
N ASP A 247 9.53 -21.04 11.42
CA ASP A 247 9.62 -19.92 12.36
C ASP A 247 8.57 -18.85 12.04
N PHE A 248 8.30 -18.60 10.76
CA PHE A 248 7.24 -17.69 10.32
C PHE A 248 5.85 -18.22 10.71
N ILE A 249 5.58 -19.51 10.51
CA ILE A 249 4.35 -20.15 10.98
C ILE A 249 4.24 -20.04 12.50
N GLN A 250 5.34 -20.20 13.24
CA GLN A 250 5.33 -20.02 14.69
C GLN A 250 5.10 -18.56 15.09
N TYR A 251 5.65 -17.61 14.33
CA TYR A 251 5.40 -16.19 14.48
C TYR A 251 3.91 -15.86 14.30
N LEU A 252 3.25 -16.41 13.28
CA LEU A 252 1.81 -16.20 13.04
C LEU A 252 0.92 -16.73 14.16
N LYS A 253 1.35 -17.79 14.86
CA LYS A 253 0.62 -18.34 16.01
C LYS A 253 0.76 -17.49 17.28
N GLN A 254 1.82 -16.69 17.36
CA GLN A 254 2.07 -15.84 18.51
C GLN A 254 1.23 -14.58 18.37
N TYR A 255 0.28 -14.38 19.29
CA TYR A 255 -0.39 -13.09 19.40
C TYR A 255 0.62 -12.06 19.91
N ARG A 256 0.95 -11.06 19.08
CA ARG A 256 1.83 -9.96 19.43
C ARG A 256 1.01 -8.69 19.58
N ILE A 257 1.15 -8.02 20.72
CA ILE A 257 0.57 -6.70 20.92
C ILE A 257 1.56 -5.69 20.34
N MET A 258 1.41 -5.41 19.04
CA MET A 258 2.02 -4.22 18.44
C MET A 258 1.10 -3.03 18.73
N PRO A 259 1.60 -1.85 19.11
CA PRO A 259 0.73 -0.74 19.48
C PRO A 259 -0.08 -0.29 18.25
N PRO A 260 -1.39 -0.57 18.18
CA PRO A 260 -2.20 -0.01 17.11
C PRO A 260 -2.28 1.50 17.33
N SER A 261 -2.22 2.29 16.26
CA SER A 261 -2.60 3.70 16.31
C SER A 261 -3.30 4.07 15.03
N PRO A 262 -4.58 4.41 15.13
CA PRO A 262 -5.34 4.81 13.99
C PRO A 262 -5.32 6.34 13.82
N ILE A 263 -4.50 7.09 14.59
CA ILE A 263 -4.37 8.56 14.50
C ILE A 263 -4.11 8.99 13.06
N GLY A 264 -3.08 8.44 12.42
CA GLY A 264 -2.75 8.81 11.05
C GLY A 264 -3.88 8.48 10.08
N VAL A 265 -4.65 7.42 10.35
CA VAL A 265 -5.79 7.01 9.53
C VAL A 265 -6.98 7.96 9.70
N ILE A 266 -7.26 8.43 10.92
CA ILE A 266 -8.28 9.47 11.17
C ILE A 266 -7.85 10.79 10.52
N TYR A 267 -6.57 11.18 10.65
CA TYR A 267 -6.03 12.36 10.00
C TYR A 267 -6.19 12.29 8.48
N MET A 268 -5.90 11.13 7.87
CA MET A 268 -6.13 10.93 6.44
C MET A 268 -7.62 10.98 6.07
N ALA A 269 -8.52 10.45 6.91
CA ALA A 269 -9.97 10.59 6.71
C ALA A 269 -10.42 12.06 6.73
N GLN A 270 -9.82 12.90 7.58
CA GLN A 270 -10.06 14.35 7.59
C GLN A 270 -9.60 14.99 6.27
N LEU A 271 -8.40 14.65 5.79
CA LEU A 271 -7.87 15.15 4.51
C LEU A 271 -8.74 14.73 3.33
N ASP A 272 -9.15 13.46 3.28
CA ASP A 272 -9.98 12.90 2.21
C ASP A 272 -11.35 13.59 2.13
N HIS A 273 -11.97 13.86 3.27
CA HIS A 273 -13.21 14.61 3.35
C HIS A 273 -13.05 16.07 2.86
N MET A 274 -11.99 16.75 3.31
CA MET A 274 -11.70 18.12 2.84
C MET A 274 -11.46 18.16 1.33
N GLN A 275 -10.77 17.16 0.79
CA GLN A 275 -10.51 17.05 -0.64
C GLN A 275 -11.80 16.78 -1.43
N TRP A 276 -12.65 15.86 -0.96
CA TRP A 276 -13.96 15.59 -1.57
C TRP A 276 -14.81 16.86 -1.68
N LYS A 277 -14.90 17.64 -0.60
CA LYS A 277 -15.63 18.91 -0.59
C LYS A 277 -15.06 19.92 -1.58
N LYS A 278 -13.73 20.09 -1.60
CA LYS A 278 -13.08 21.03 -2.51
C LYS A 278 -13.37 20.66 -3.97
N THR A 279 -13.17 19.39 -4.33
CA THR A 279 -13.44 18.86 -5.67
C THR A 279 -14.92 19.03 -6.05
N MET A 280 -15.86 18.80 -5.12
CA MET A 280 -17.28 19.03 -5.34
C MET A 280 -17.58 20.48 -5.69
N ILE A 281 -17.05 21.44 -4.92
CA ILE A 281 -17.26 22.87 -5.16
C ILE A 281 -16.64 23.30 -6.49
N ASP A 282 -15.43 22.83 -6.80
CA ASP A 282 -14.74 23.15 -8.05
C ASP A 282 -15.51 22.64 -9.27
N ALA A 283 -16.02 21.40 -9.22
CA ALA A 283 -16.85 20.81 -10.27
C ALA A 283 -18.16 21.61 -10.47
N VAL A 284 -18.84 21.96 -9.39
CA VAL A 284 -20.08 22.74 -9.40
C VAL A 284 -19.86 24.14 -9.99
N LEU A 285 -18.81 24.84 -9.57
CA LEU A 285 -18.46 26.17 -10.10
C LEU A 285 -18.03 26.12 -11.56
N TYR A 286 -17.46 25.01 -12.01
CA TYR A 286 -17.19 24.79 -13.42
C TYR A 286 -18.50 24.65 -14.20
N VAL A 287 -19.38 23.72 -13.83
CA VAL A 287 -20.66 23.47 -14.52
C VAL A 287 -21.51 24.73 -14.59
N HIS A 288 -21.64 25.47 -13.48
CA HIS A 288 -22.43 26.69 -13.43
C HIS A 288 -21.90 27.79 -14.37
N ARG A 289 -20.58 27.87 -14.57
CA ARG A 289 -19.97 28.85 -15.49
C ARG A 289 -20.00 28.38 -16.94
N SER A 290 -19.65 27.13 -17.20
CA SER A 290 -19.47 26.59 -18.54
C SER A 290 -20.77 26.11 -19.17
N HIS A 291 -21.79 25.81 -18.35
CA HIS A 291 -23.02 25.12 -18.73
C HIS A 291 -22.75 23.76 -19.39
N GLN A 292 -21.58 23.16 -19.13
CA GLN A 292 -21.12 21.92 -19.73
C GLN A 292 -20.79 20.89 -18.66
N VAL A 293 -21.63 19.87 -18.54
CA VAL A 293 -21.43 18.73 -17.62
C VAL A 293 -20.29 17.83 -18.11
N ASP A 294 -20.21 17.58 -19.42
CA ASP A 294 -19.16 16.73 -20.00
C ASP A 294 -17.74 17.31 -19.79
N GLY A 295 -17.65 18.63 -19.59
CA GLY A 295 -16.39 19.32 -19.33
C GLY A 295 -15.83 19.11 -17.93
N ILE A 296 -16.60 18.52 -16.98
CA ILE A 296 -16.14 18.29 -15.60
C ILE A 296 -14.86 17.43 -15.57
N LYS A 297 -14.69 16.51 -16.53
CA LYS A 297 -13.47 15.69 -16.66
C LYS A 297 -12.19 16.52 -16.84
N LYS A 298 -12.32 17.78 -17.27
CA LYS A 298 -11.20 18.71 -17.46
C LYS A 298 -10.88 19.54 -16.21
N VAL A 299 -11.73 19.50 -15.18
CA VAL A 299 -11.49 20.14 -13.90
C VAL A 299 -10.51 19.29 -13.10
N GLN A 300 -9.55 19.92 -12.45
CA GLN A 300 -8.60 19.22 -11.58
C GLN A 300 -9.37 18.43 -10.50
N GLY A 301 -9.26 17.11 -10.52
CA GLY A 301 -9.97 16.20 -9.61
C GLY A 301 -11.34 15.70 -10.11
N GLY A 302 -11.85 16.19 -11.25
CA GLY A 302 -13.10 15.73 -11.85
C GLY A 302 -14.35 15.91 -10.97
N LEU A 303 -15.35 15.04 -11.18
CA LEU A 303 -16.48 14.91 -10.26
C LEU A 303 -16.08 13.91 -9.17
N PRO A 304 -16.22 14.23 -7.87
CA PRO A 304 -15.89 13.27 -6.83
C PRO A 304 -16.97 12.18 -6.74
N GLU A 305 -16.62 11.03 -6.17
CA GLU A 305 -17.57 9.93 -5.95
C GLU A 305 -18.79 10.42 -5.15
N LEU A 306 -19.98 10.19 -5.69
CA LEU A 306 -21.25 10.67 -5.13
C LEU A 306 -21.89 9.65 -4.20
N ASP A 307 -21.52 8.38 -4.28
CA ASP A 307 -21.91 7.41 -3.28
C ASP A 307 -21.07 7.54 -2.02
N HIS A 308 -21.73 7.79 -0.90
CA HIS A 308 -21.11 7.89 0.42
C HIS A 308 -20.44 6.60 0.89
N THR A 309 -20.77 5.43 0.34
CA THR A 309 -20.04 4.19 0.66
C THR A 309 -18.76 4.03 -0.16
N CYS A 310 -18.73 4.63 -1.35
CA CYS A 310 -17.64 4.43 -2.31
C CYS A 310 -16.62 5.57 -2.29
N CYS A 311 -16.95 6.73 -1.72
CA CYS A 311 -16.01 7.84 -1.57
C CYS A 311 -14.87 7.47 -0.60
N LYS A 312 -13.76 8.22 -0.61
CA LYS A 312 -12.58 7.88 0.23
C LYS A 312 -12.91 7.82 1.73
N LEU A 313 -13.68 8.80 2.24
CA LEU A 313 -14.18 8.76 3.62
C LEU A 313 -15.11 7.57 3.85
N GLY A 314 -15.93 7.19 2.87
CA GLY A 314 -16.81 6.03 2.91
C GLY A 314 -16.06 4.72 3.02
N ARG A 315 -15.08 4.50 2.14
CA ARG A 315 -14.19 3.33 2.18
C ARG A 315 -13.41 3.25 3.48
N TRP A 316 -13.01 4.40 4.05
CA TRP A 316 -12.46 4.44 5.39
C TRP A 316 -13.50 4.03 6.42
N TYR A 317 -14.68 4.68 6.44
CA TYR A 317 -15.73 4.45 7.43
C TYR A 317 -16.14 2.97 7.44
N TYR A 318 -16.60 2.42 6.31
CA TYR A 318 -17.04 1.03 6.20
C TYR A 318 -15.90 0.00 6.10
N GLY A 319 -14.64 0.45 6.15
CA GLY A 319 -13.45 -0.39 6.09
C GLY A 319 -12.65 -0.30 7.38
N VAL A 320 -11.41 0.17 7.28
CA VAL A 320 -10.47 0.24 8.44
C VAL A 320 -10.99 1.09 9.61
N GLY A 321 -11.92 2.02 9.35
CA GLY A 321 -12.59 2.83 10.35
C GLY A 321 -13.54 2.02 11.25
N ASP A 322 -14.02 0.85 10.83
CA ASP A 322 -14.89 0.00 11.67
C ASP A 322 -14.21 -0.46 12.97
N SER A 323 -12.88 -0.39 13.04
CA SER A 323 -12.12 -0.55 14.30
C SER A 323 -12.57 0.42 15.40
N PHE A 324 -13.16 1.55 15.04
CA PHE A 324 -13.76 2.53 15.94
C PHE A 324 -15.26 2.37 16.15
N GLY A 325 -15.88 1.31 15.61
CA GLY A 325 -17.32 1.05 15.68
C GLY A 325 -17.89 1.05 17.11
N HIS A 326 -17.05 0.83 18.11
CA HIS A 326 -17.40 0.88 19.52
C HIS A 326 -17.51 2.31 20.10
N LEU A 327 -16.98 3.32 19.42
CA LEU A 327 -16.99 4.72 19.85
C LEU A 327 -18.22 5.46 19.29
N LYS A 328 -18.90 6.23 20.14
CA LYS A 328 -20.12 6.96 19.76
C LYS A 328 -19.82 8.04 18.72
N GLU A 329 -18.69 8.71 18.87
CA GLU A 329 -18.20 9.75 17.98
C GLU A 329 -18.06 9.22 16.55
N TYR A 330 -17.55 7.99 16.40
CA TYR A 330 -17.47 7.31 15.12
C TYR A 330 -18.86 6.96 14.57
N GLN A 331 -19.73 6.32 15.37
CA GLN A 331 -21.10 5.98 14.93
C GLN A 331 -21.90 7.23 14.47
N HIS A 332 -21.67 8.39 15.10
CA HIS A 332 -22.30 9.64 14.73
C HIS A 332 -21.82 10.24 13.40
N LEU A 333 -20.76 9.71 12.77
CA LEU A 333 -20.29 10.17 11.45
C LEU A 333 -21.23 9.79 10.31
N GLU A 334 -21.90 8.64 10.40
CA GLU A 334 -22.62 8.04 9.27
C GLU A 334 -23.71 8.97 8.72
N GLN A 335 -24.55 9.49 9.60
CA GLN A 335 -25.70 10.30 9.21
C GLN A 335 -25.28 11.65 8.59
N PRO A 336 -24.39 12.45 9.22
CA PRO A 336 -23.83 13.64 8.59
C PRO A 336 -23.15 13.37 7.25
N HIS A 337 -22.46 12.23 7.12
CA HIS A 337 -21.79 11.82 5.89
C HIS A 337 -22.79 11.52 4.75
N LYS A 338 -23.85 10.74 5.03
CA LYS A 338 -24.97 10.51 4.08
C LYS A 338 -25.61 11.82 3.61
N GLU A 339 -25.89 12.72 4.56
CA GLU A 339 -26.48 14.03 4.28
C GLU A 339 -25.55 14.92 3.45
N LEU A 340 -24.23 14.89 3.69
CA LEU A 340 -23.26 15.62 2.88
C LEU A 340 -23.31 15.21 1.41
N HIS A 341 -23.37 13.90 1.15
CA HIS A 341 -23.47 13.37 -0.21
C HIS A 341 -24.81 13.69 -0.88
N GLN A 342 -25.90 13.69 -0.13
CA GLN A 342 -27.19 14.17 -0.62
C GLN A 342 -27.11 15.65 -1.02
N LEU A 343 -26.57 16.52 -0.16
CA LEU A 343 -26.37 17.94 -0.46
C LEU A 343 -25.45 18.14 -1.66
N GLY A 344 -24.43 17.29 -1.84
CA GLY A 344 -23.55 17.30 -3.01
C GLY A 344 -24.30 17.04 -4.31
N ARG A 345 -25.17 16.01 -4.34
CA ARG A 345 -26.05 15.73 -5.50
C ARG A 345 -26.99 16.88 -5.80
N GLU A 346 -27.69 17.38 -4.79
CA GLU A 346 -28.62 18.51 -4.93
C GLU A 346 -27.91 19.80 -5.42
N LEU A 347 -26.67 20.01 -4.98
CA LEU A 347 -25.84 21.14 -5.42
C LEU A 347 -25.43 21.01 -6.89
N LEU A 348 -25.04 19.79 -7.32
CA LEU A 348 -24.70 19.51 -8.71
C LEU A 348 -25.93 19.68 -9.62
N ASP A 349 -27.07 19.10 -9.24
CA ASP A 349 -28.32 19.22 -9.99
C ASP A 349 -28.73 20.70 -10.16
N ALA A 350 -28.66 21.49 -9.09
CA ALA A 350 -28.97 22.92 -9.16
C ALA A 350 -28.02 23.70 -10.10
N ALA A 351 -26.75 23.32 -10.17
CA ALA A 351 -25.80 23.90 -11.11
C ALA A 351 -26.13 23.51 -12.57
N ILE A 352 -26.53 22.26 -12.80
CA ILE A 352 -26.95 21.76 -14.13
C ILE A 352 -28.22 22.47 -14.61
N THR A 353 -29.19 22.68 -13.71
CA THR A 353 -30.44 23.40 -14.02
C THR A 353 -30.26 24.93 -14.04
N ASN A 354 -29.03 25.42 -13.97
CA ASN A 354 -28.69 26.81 -14.13
C ASN A 354 -29.32 27.75 -13.09
N CYS A 355 -29.30 27.32 -11.82
CA CYS A 355 -29.83 28.11 -10.72
C CYS A 355 -29.18 29.48 -10.56
N SER A 356 -29.83 30.37 -9.81
CA SER A 356 -29.27 31.69 -9.50
C SER A 356 -27.98 31.57 -8.66
N LEU A 357 -27.07 32.54 -8.79
CA LEU A 357 -25.86 32.59 -7.97
C LEU A 357 -26.17 32.64 -6.46
N SER A 358 -27.30 33.25 -6.08
CA SER A 358 -27.77 33.29 -4.69
C SER A 358 -28.15 31.91 -4.17
N GLU A 359 -28.89 31.14 -4.97
CA GLU A 359 -29.27 29.76 -4.63
C GLU A 359 -28.04 28.86 -4.55
N LEU A 360 -27.12 28.98 -5.51
CA LEU A 360 -25.86 28.23 -5.51
C LEU A 360 -25.06 28.48 -4.24
N LYS A 361 -24.92 29.77 -3.85
CA LYS A 361 -24.23 30.17 -2.62
C LYS A 361 -24.91 29.58 -1.37
N GLN A 362 -26.23 29.55 -1.32
CA GLN A 362 -26.97 28.95 -0.22
C GLN A 362 -26.69 27.45 -0.08
N ARG A 363 -26.68 26.72 -1.19
CA ARG A 363 -26.39 25.28 -1.21
C ARG A 363 -24.93 24.97 -0.85
N ILE A 364 -23.96 25.76 -1.36
CA ILE A 364 -22.54 25.66 -0.96
C ILE A 364 -22.37 25.89 0.55
N ASN A 365 -23.10 26.85 1.13
CA ASN A 365 -23.09 27.10 2.58
C ASN A 365 -23.68 25.92 3.37
N ALA A 366 -24.76 25.29 2.90
CA ALA A 366 -25.34 24.11 3.52
C ALA A 366 -24.34 22.93 3.52
N LEU A 367 -23.73 22.64 2.37
CA LEU A 367 -22.67 21.64 2.23
C LEU A 367 -21.50 21.93 3.18
N SER A 368 -21.07 23.20 3.25
CA SER A 368 -19.96 23.61 4.11
C SER A 368 -20.26 23.44 5.59
N LYS A 369 -21.47 23.79 6.05
CA LYS A 369 -21.92 23.55 7.43
C LYS A 369 -21.90 22.07 7.77
N LYS A 370 -22.37 21.21 6.86
CA LYS A 370 -22.37 19.75 7.06
C LYS A 370 -20.94 19.19 7.12
N SER A 371 -20.05 19.70 6.27
CA SER A 371 -18.64 19.31 6.29
C SER A 371 -17.93 19.70 7.60
N VAL A 372 -18.26 20.84 8.21
CA VAL A 372 -17.72 21.24 9.51
C VAL A 372 -18.10 20.23 10.60
N VAL A 373 -19.35 19.75 10.60
CA VAL A 373 -19.81 18.72 11.56
C VAL A 373 -18.99 17.43 11.43
N ILE A 374 -18.72 16.98 10.19
CA ILE A 374 -17.90 15.77 9.96
C ILE A 374 -16.46 15.98 10.43
N ILE A 375 -15.84 17.13 10.16
CA ILE A 375 -14.49 17.43 10.65
C ILE A 375 -14.44 17.46 12.17
N ASP A 376 -15.40 18.10 12.83
CA ASP A 376 -15.50 18.17 14.28
C ASP A 376 -15.61 16.77 14.92
N LEU A 377 -16.43 15.89 14.33
CA LEU A 377 -16.54 14.50 14.77
C LEU A 377 -15.23 13.71 14.57
N LEU A 378 -14.57 13.85 13.41
CA LEU A 378 -13.28 13.20 13.15
C LEU A 378 -12.17 13.71 14.09
N GLN A 379 -12.13 15.01 14.39
CA GLN A 379 -11.17 15.59 15.34
C GLN A 379 -11.47 15.15 16.77
N THR A 380 -12.76 15.06 17.13
CA THR A 380 -13.16 14.53 18.44
C THR A 380 -12.76 13.07 18.59
N LEU A 381 -12.96 12.26 17.55
CA LEU A 381 -12.53 10.86 17.50
C LEU A 381 -11.01 10.73 17.68
N GLU A 382 -10.23 11.56 16.98
CA GLU A 382 -8.77 11.62 17.12
C GLU A 382 -8.35 11.97 18.55
N ASN A 383 -8.93 13.03 19.12
CA ASN A 383 -8.62 13.50 20.47
C ASN A 383 -8.97 12.46 21.54
N PHE A 384 -10.14 11.81 21.41
CA PHE A 384 -10.58 10.79 22.36
C PHE A 384 -9.59 9.63 22.41
N TRP A 385 -9.18 9.16 21.24
CA TRP A 385 -8.22 8.07 21.13
C TRP A 385 -6.85 8.43 21.74
N VAL A 386 -6.34 9.63 21.45
CA VAL A 386 -5.10 10.15 22.06
C VAL A 386 -5.18 10.13 23.60
N LEU A 387 -6.32 10.51 24.17
CA LEU A 387 -6.52 10.54 25.61
C LEU A 387 -6.66 9.14 26.23
N GLU A 388 -7.26 8.17 25.54
CA GLU A 388 -7.35 6.78 26.02
C GLU A 388 -5.97 6.11 26.09
N GLN A 389 -5.12 6.31 25.09
CA GLN A 389 -3.74 5.80 25.11
C GLN A 389 -2.91 6.37 26.26
N HIS A 390 -3.07 7.65 26.55
CA HIS A 390 -2.40 8.28 27.71
C HIS A 390 -2.85 7.67 29.03
N LYS A 391 -4.13 7.31 29.19
CA LYS A 391 -4.63 6.63 30.39
C LYS A 391 -4.10 5.21 30.51
N ALA A 392 -4.00 4.47 29.40
CA ALA A 392 -3.46 3.11 29.39
C ALA A 392 -1.96 3.05 29.75
N THR A 393 -1.17 4.05 29.33
CA THR A 393 0.27 4.16 29.64
C THR A 393 0.58 4.76 31.03
N SER A 394 -0.43 5.27 31.74
CA SER A 394 -0.27 5.83 33.10
C SER A 394 -0.62 4.83 34.23
N ILE A 395 -0.95 3.58 33.87
CA ILE A 395 -1.36 2.52 34.80
C ILE A 395 -0.30 1.39 34.90
N GLU A 396 0.76 1.45 34.09
CA GLU A 396 2.03 0.72 34.30
C GLU A 396 3.05 1.63 35.00
#